data_AF-A0A8X6WQP6-F1
#
_entry.id   AF-A0A8X6WQP6-F1
#
_cell.length_a   1.000
_cell.length_b   1.000
_cell.length_c   1.000
_cell.angle_alpha   90.00
_cell.angle_beta   90.00
_cell.angle_gamma   90.00
#
_symmetry.space_group_name_H-M   'P 1'
#
loop_
_entity.id
_entity.type
_entity.pdbx_description
1 polymer ?
#
loop_
_entity_poly.entity_id
_entity_poly.type
_entity_poly.pdbx_seq_one_letter_code
_entity_poly.pdbx_strand_id
1 'polypeptide(L)'
;MNSKFMLVICVLECLLWFSSVYGQQGYKYEPYYPYQPQPDDDLRGDFCNRRGIQKCCPQRDDTCSVPILGTLCYCDLFCNRTNSEDCCPDFEEVCLGRRVSPPEQIVRPRKFFLFFSHSIDLINV
;
A
#
# COMPACT_ATOMS: atom_id res chain seq x y z
N MET A 1 29.95 -56.65 -22.51
CA MET A 1 29.61 -55.23 -22.26
C MET A 1 30.63 -54.68 -21.27
N ASN A 2 31.45 -53.73 -21.70
CA ASN A 2 32.71 -53.37 -21.03
C ASN A 2 32.47 -52.45 -19.82
N SER A 3 33.11 -52.72 -18.67
CA SER A 3 32.99 -51.95 -17.42
C SER A 3 33.17 -50.43 -17.59
N LYS A 4 34.03 -50.02 -18.54
CA LYS A 4 34.23 -48.61 -18.89
C LYS A 4 32.97 -47.93 -19.45
N PHE A 5 32.09 -48.66 -20.15
CA PHE A 5 30.85 -48.10 -20.70
C PHE A 5 29.79 -47.87 -19.61
N MET A 6 29.71 -48.72 -18.58
CA MET A 6 28.78 -48.52 -17.47
C MET A 6 29.11 -47.26 -16.65
N LEU A 7 30.41 -47.00 -16.44
CA LEU A 7 30.86 -45.79 -15.74
C LEU A 7 30.52 -44.51 -16.53
N VAL A 8 30.69 -44.53 -17.85
CA VAL A 8 30.37 -43.37 -18.71
C VAL A 8 28.87 -43.08 -18.72
N ILE A 9 28.03 -44.12 -18.80
CA ILE A 9 26.56 -43.96 -18.75
C ILE A 9 26.12 -43.39 -17.40
N CYS A 10 26.64 -43.91 -16.29
CA CYS A 10 26.33 -43.38 -14.95
C CYS A 10 26.69 -41.89 -14.79
N VAL A 11 27.85 -41.46 -15.31
CA VAL A 11 28.29 -40.06 -15.20
C VAL A 11 27.42 -39.15 -16.06
N LEU A 12 27.04 -39.57 -17.27
CA LEU A 12 26.16 -38.79 -18.14
C LEU A 12 24.75 -38.65 -17.56
N GLU A 13 24.17 -39.73 -17.03
CA GLU A 13 22.86 -39.69 -16.34
C GLU A 13 22.89 -38.78 -15.12
N CYS A 14 23.95 -38.85 -14.29
CA CYS A 14 24.13 -37.94 -13.16
C CYS A 14 24.19 -36.48 -13.60
N LEU A 15 24.99 -36.15 -14.63
CA LEU A 15 25.13 -34.76 -15.10
C LEU A 15 23.83 -34.20 -15.69
N LEU A 16 23.07 -35.03 -16.41
CA LEU A 16 21.75 -34.64 -16.94
C LEU A 16 20.73 -34.40 -15.82
N TRP A 17 20.76 -35.18 -14.74
CA TRP A 17 19.93 -34.93 -13.56
C TRP A 17 20.35 -33.68 -12.79
N PHE A 18 21.65 -33.39 -12.65
CA PHE A 18 22.12 -32.20 -11.96
C PHE A 18 21.67 -30.90 -12.65
N SER A 19 21.62 -30.87 -13.99
CA SER A 19 21.14 -29.69 -14.74
C SER A 19 19.66 -29.38 -14.53
N SER A 20 18.83 -30.38 -14.20
CA SER A 20 17.40 -30.17 -13.90
C SER A 20 17.14 -29.59 -12.50
N VAL A 21 18.07 -29.72 -11.55
CA VAL A 21 17.87 -29.24 -10.17
C VAL A 21 18.28 -27.78 -9.99
N TYR A 22 19.19 -27.24 -10.82
CA TYR A 22 19.69 -25.87 -10.67
C TYR A 22 18.81 -24.78 -11.32
N GLY A 23 17.66 -25.15 -11.88
CA GLY A 23 16.71 -24.22 -12.49
C GLY A 23 15.50 -23.97 -11.61
N GLN A 24 15.41 -22.74 -11.08
CA GLN A 24 14.16 -22.07 -10.65
C GLN A 24 13.71 -22.28 -9.19
N GLN A 25 14.44 -21.65 -8.26
CA GLN A 25 13.78 -20.98 -7.15
C GLN A 25 13.80 -19.48 -7.41
N GLY A 26 12.92 -19.05 -8.32
CA GLY A 26 12.52 -17.66 -8.40
C GLY A 26 11.71 -17.34 -7.16
N TYR A 27 12.36 -16.82 -6.13
CA TYR A 27 11.69 -16.22 -4.99
C TYR A 27 10.86 -15.05 -5.52
N LYS A 28 9.53 -15.23 -5.55
CA LYS A 28 8.59 -14.16 -5.80
C LYS A 28 8.64 -13.25 -4.57
N TYR A 29 9.53 -12.26 -4.60
CA TYR A 29 9.49 -11.17 -3.65
C TYR A 29 8.19 -10.39 -3.90
N GLU A 30 7.22 -10.56 -3.00
CA GLU A 30 6.10 -9.64 -2.89
C GLU A 30 6.66 -8.33 -2.31
N PRO A 31 6.54 -7.18 -3.01
CA PRO A 31 7.09 -5.93 -2.49
C PRO A 31 6.42 -5.60 -1.17
N TYR A 32 7.20 -5.41 -0.10
CA TYR A 32 6.72 -4.76 1.10
C TYR A 32 6.42 -3.31 0.75
N TYR A 33 5.18 -3.05 0.32
CA TYR A 33 4.65 -1.71 0.24
C TYR A 33 4.47 -1.25 1.69
N PRO A 34 5.26 -0.28 2.17
CA PRO A 34 4.90 0.36 3.42
C PRO A 34 3.52 0.97 3.20
N TYR A 35 2.59 0.70 4.12
CA TYR A 35 1.23 1.22 4.09
C TYR A 35 1.28 2.69 3.67
N GLN A 36 0.97 2.95 2.41
CA GLN A 36 0.61 4.29 2.00
C GLN A 36 -0.74 4.47 2.67
N PRO A 37 -0.98 5.51 3.48
CA PRO A 37 -2.33 5.94 3.71
C PRO A 37 -2.82 6.42 2.33
N GLN A 38 -3.26 5.47 1.51
CA GLN A 38 -4.27 5.79 0.53
C GLN A 38 -5.41 6.32 1.40
N PRO A 39 -5.88 7.57 1.20
CA PRO A 39 -7.19 7.90 1.71
C PRO A 39 -8.07 6.85 1.05
N ASP A 40 -8.50 5.89 1.86
CA ASP A 40 -9.47 4.89 1.49
C ASP A 40 -10.53 5.67 0.74
N ASP A 41 -10.81 5.34 -0.53
CA ASP A 41 -11.78 6.12 -1.31
C ASP A 41 -13.14 6.18 -0.58
N ASP A 42 -13.38 5.24 0.34
CA ASP A 42 -14.47 5.20 1.31
C ASP A 42 -14.48 6.35 2.34
N LEU A 43 -13.36 7.04 2.60
CA LEU A 43 -13.27 8.25 3.42
C LEU A 43 -13.41 9.54 2.59
N ARG A 44 -13.43 9.45 1.26
CA ARG A 44 -13.66 10.60 0.35
C ARG A 44 -15.16 10.81 0.09
N GLY A 45 -15.97 10.69 1.14
CA GLY A 45 -17.43 10.78 1.08
C GLY A 45 -17.98 12.08 1.65
N ASP A 46 -19.19 12.43 1.22
CA ASP A 46 -20.05 13.42 1.88
C ASP A 46 -20.68 12.78 3.13
N PHE A 47 -20.23 13.13 4.33
CA PHE A 47 -20.74 12.55 5.58
C PHE A 47 -21.59 13.56 6.36
N CYS A 48 -21.00 14.65 6.84
CA CYS A 48 -21.75 15.74 7.45
C CYS A 48 -22.57 16.52 6.41
N ASN A 49 -22.07 16.62 5.18
CA ASN A 49 -22.77 17.33 4.12
C ASN A 49 -24.12 16.67 3.74
N ARG A 50 -24.25 15.34 3.89
CA ARG A 50 -25.44 14.57 3.47
C ARG A 50 -26.62 14.64 4.45
N ARG A 51 -26.44 15.14 5.68
CA ARG A 51 -27.49 15.17 6.73
C ARG A 51 -28.66 16.11 6.42
N GLY A 52 -28.56 16.91 5.36
CA GLY A 52 -29.66 17.75 4.87
C GLY A 52 -29.73 19.11 5.56
N ILE A 53 -30.88 19.45 6.13
CA ILE A 53 -31.15 20.80 6.68
C ILE A 53 -30.23 21.13 7.85
N GLN A 54 -29.99 20.16 8.74
CA GLN A 54 -29.02 20.29 9.83
C GLN A 54 -27.79 19.44 9.51
N LYS A 55 -26.78 20.09 8.91
CA LYS A 55 -25.48 19.43 8.65
C LYS A 55 -24.73 19.14 9.94
N CYS A 56 -24.74 20.08 10.87
CA CYS A 56 -23.91 20.07 12.07
C CYS A 56 -24.76 20.28 13.33
N CYS A 57 -24.39 19.64 14.44
CA CYS A 57 -25.12 19.76 15.70
C CYS A 57 -24.36 20.64 16.70
N PRO A 58 -25.02 21.55 17.43
CA PRO A 58 -24.35 22.52 18.30
C PRO A 58 -23.79 21.92 19.59
N GLN A 59 -24.25 20.73 19.98
CA GLN A 59 -23.82 20.00 21.18
C GLN A 59 -23.56 18.54 20.80
N ARG A 60 -22.88 17.80 21.70
CA ARG A 60 -22.70 16.36 21.57
C ARG A 60 -24.09 15.71 21.45
N ASP A 61 -24.35 15.10 20.31
CA ASP A 61 -25.63 14.50 20.00
C ASP A 61 -25.38 13.19 19.27
N ASP A 62 -25.68 12.08 19.94
CA ASP A 62 -25.42 10.75 19.39
C ASP A 62 -26.28 10.46 18.14
N THR A 63 -27.38 11.20 17.96
CA THR A 63 -28.21 11.17 16.74
C THR A 63 -27.60 11.98 15.59
N CYS A 64 -26.54 12.73 15.87
CA CYS A 64 -25.73 13.46 14.89
C CYS A 64 -24.67 12.59 14.21
N SER A 65 -24.93 11.29 14.12
CA SER A 65 -24.04 10.29 13.55
C SER A 65 -24.43 9.89 12.12
N VAL A 66 -23.45 9.45 11.35
CA VAL A 66 -23.63 8.92 9.99
C VAL A 66 -22.76 7.68 9.78
N PRO A 67 -23.20 6.73 8.93
CA PRO A 67 -22.45 5.50 8.69
C PRO A 67 -21.19 5.75 7.85
N ILE A 68 -20.07 5.21 8.29
CA ILE A 68 -18.78 5.20 7.59
C ILE A 68 -18.11 3.85 7.79
N LEU A 69 -17.68 3.17 6.73
CA LEU A 69 -16.92 1.90 6.82
C LEU A 69 -17.54 0.81 7.74
N GLY A 70 -18.86 0.77 7.87
CA GLY A 70 -19.56 -0.18 8.76
C GLY A 70 -19.58 0.22 10.25
N THR A 71 -19.04 1.39 10.60
CA THR A 71 -19.17 2.05 11.90
C THR A 71 -19.94 3.39 11.75
N LEU A 72 -19.97 4.21 12.80
CA LEU A 72 -20.55 5.55 12.84
C LEU A 72 -19.47 6.61 13.06
N CYS A 73 -19.63 7.77 12.43
CA CYS A 73 -18.90 9.00 12.76
C CYS A 73 -19.86 10.12 13.12
N TYR A 74 -19.38 11.14 13.85
CA TYR A 74 -20.19 12.25 14.35
C TYR A 74 -19.90 13.58 13.63
N CYS A 75 -20.94 14.41 13.52
CA CYS A 75 -20.94 15.74 12.91
C CYS A 75 -21.28 16.86 13.91
N ASP A 76 -21.10 16.60 15.20
CA ASP A 76 -21.38 17.58 16.25
C ASP A 76 -20.18 18.51 16.52
N LEU A 77 -20.44 19.68 17.09
CA LEU A 77 -19.38 20.65 17.43
C LEU A 77 -18.41 20.15 18.51
N PHE A 78 -18.72 19.02 19.17
CA PHE A 78 -17.76 18.35 20.06
C PHE A 78 -16.52 17.85 19.29
N CYS A 79 -16.63 17.68 17.97
CA CYS A 79 -15.51 17.38 17.07
C CYS A 79 -14.51 18.54 16.88
N ASN A 80 -14.81 19.75 17.37
CA ASN A 80 -13.84 20.85 17.41
C ASN A 80 -12.83 20.69 18.58
N ARG A 81 -12.14 19.54 18.60
CA ARG A 81 -11.11 19.17 19.57
C ARG A 81 -9.92 18.54 18.86
N THR A 82 -8.78 18.43 19.54
CA THR A 82 -7.54 17.91 18.93
C THR A 82 -7.56 16.40 18.68
N ASN A 83 -8.35 15.65 19.46
CA ASN A 83 -8.47 14.20 19.30
C ASN A 83 -9.86 13.83 18.78
N SER A 84 -9.99 13.65 17.48
CA SER A 84 -11.27 13.56 16.77
C SER A 84 -11.42 12.22 16.03
N GLU A 85 -11.11 11.12 16.73
CA GLU A 85 -11.08 9.76 16.20
C GLU A 85 -12.46 9.31 15.65
N ASP A 86 -13.54 9.69 16.35
CA ASP A 86 -14.92 9.33 15.97
C ASP A 86 -15.59 10.38 15.07
N CYS A 87 -14.86 11.42 14.64
CA CYS A 87 -15.41 12.52 13.87
C CYS A 87 -15.35 12.25 12.38
N CYS A 88 -16.37 12.70 11.65
CA CYS A 88 -16.38 12.50 10.21
C CYS A 88 -15.26 13.30 9.52
N PRO A 89 -14.66 12.76 8.44
CA PRO A 89 -13.51 13.38 7.78
C PRO A 89 -13.84 14.73 7.11
N ASP A 90 -15.11 14.98 6.78
CA ASP A 90 -15.59 16.25 6.19
C ASP A 90 -16.07 17.28 7.24
N PHE A 91 -16.03 16.97 8.55
CA PHE A 91 -16.52 17.85 9.61
C PHE A 91 -15.84 19.22 9.60
N GLU A 92 -14.51 19.25 9.51
CA GLU A 92 -13.73 20.49 9.53
C GLU A 92 -14.11 21.42 8.37
N GLU A 93 -14.33 20.85 7.18
CA GLU A 93 -14.75 21.60 6.01
C GLU A 93 -16.21 22.03 6.10
N VAL A 94 -17.11 21.11 6.45
CA VAL A 94 -18.57 21.34 6.39
C VAL A 94 -19.08 22.17 7.56
N CYS A 95 -18.60 21.89 8.77
CA CYS A 95 -19.11 22.49 10.01
C CYS A 95 -18.29 23.68 10.49
N LEU A 96 -16.98 23.70 10.20
CA LEU A 96 -16.09 24.77 10.63
C LEU A 96 -15.59 25.64 9.48
N GLY A 97 -15.79 25.22 8.22
CA GLY A 97 -15.29 25.94 7.05
C GLY A 97 -13.77 25.93 6.93
N ARG A 98 -13.08 25.05 7.67
CA ARG A 98 -11.61 24.93 7.64
C ARG A 98 -11.22 23.91 6.58
N ARG A 99 -10.44 24.35 5.60
CA ARG A 99 -9.82 23.43 4.64
C ARG A 99 -8.70 22.66 5.34
N VAL A 100 -8.88 21.37 5.51
CA VAL A 100 -7.83 20.48 5.99
C VAL A 100 -6.95 20.14 4.79
N SER A 101 -5.68 20.54 4.83
CA SER A 101 -4.71 20.02 3.86
C SER A 101 -4.57 18.52 4.09
N PRO A 102 -4.55 17.69 3.02
CA PRO A 102 -4.22 16.28 3.15
C PRO A 102 -2.93 16.12 3.97
N PRO A 103 -2.81 15.06 4.78
CA PRO A 103 -1.61 14.85 5.58
C PRO A 103 -0.37 14.92 4.68
N GLU A 104 0.67 15.63 5.15
CA GLU A 104 1.95 15.77 4.46
C GLU A 104 2.40 14.38 4.01
N GLN A 105 2.47 14.15 2.69
CA GLN A 105 2.90 12.86 2.20
C GLN A 105 4.35 12.66 2.58
N ILE A 106 4.65 11.59 3.31
CA ILE A 106 6.02 11.17 3.59
C ILE A 106 6.63 10.74 2.25
N VAL A 107 7.25 11.68 1.54
CA VAL A 107 8.00 11.40 0.31
C VAL A 107 9.24 10.63 0.71
N ARG A 108 9.19 9.30 0.55
CA ARG A 108 10.40 8.49 0.70
C ARG A 108 11.34 8.85 -0.44
N PRO A 109 12.58 9.27 -0.17
CA PRO A 109 13.54 9.49 -1.24
C PRO A 109 13.72 8.17 -2.00
N ARG A 110 13.43 8.17 -3.30
CA ARG A 110 13.81 7.06 -4.16
C ARG A 110 15.32 6.98 -4.10
N LYS A 111 15.87 5.88 -3.56
CA LYS A 111 17.29 5.57 -3.76
C LYS A 111 17.49 5.49 -5.27
N PHE A 112 18.15 6.49 -5.83
CA PHE A 112 18.68 6.45 -7.18
C PHE A 112 19.67 5.27 -7.18
N PHE A 113 19.25 4.12 -7.69
CA PHE A 113 20.18 3.05 -8.00
C PHE A 113 21.10 3.61 -9.09
N LEU A 114 22.29 4.06 -8.69
CA LEU A 114 23.37 4.33 -9.61
C LEU A 114 23.71 2.99 -10.27
N PHE A 115 23.20 2.77 -11.48
CA PHE A 115 23.68 1.76 -12.40
C PHE A 115 25.13 2.11 -12.78
N PHE A 116 26.07 1.79 -11.91
CA PHE A 116 27.44 1.52 -12.32
C PHE A 116 27.51 0.03 -12.63
N SER A 117 27.13 -0.33 -13.84
CA SER A 117 27.46 -1.62 -14.42
C SER A 117 28.38 -1.33 -15.60
N HIS A 118 29.62 -1.81 -15.49
CA HIS A 118 30.65 -1.73 -16.51
C HIS A 118 30.10 -2.02 -17.92
N SER A 119 30.22 -1.04 -18.81
CA SER A 119 30.24 -1.25 -20.27
C SER A 119 31.68 -1.07 -20.75
N ILE A 120 32.51 -2.08 -20.49
CA ILE A 120 33.73 -2.45 -21.22
C ILE A 120 33.33 -3.84 -21.74
N ASP A 121 33.05 -4.11 -23.01
CA ASP A 121 33.94 -3.99 -24.15
C ASP A 121 33.18 -3.81 -25.49
N LEU A 122 33.72 -2.91 -26.31
CA LEU A 122 33.96 -3.03 -27.76
C LEU A 122 33.33 -4.25 -28.49
N ILE A 123 32.30 -3.98 -29.29
CA ILE A 123 31.97 -4.81 -30.45
C ILE A 123 33.02 -4.49 -31.54
N ASN A 124 33.99 -5.40 -31.67
CA ASN A 124 34.60 -5.74 -32.95
C ASN A 124 33.59 -6.61 -33.72
N VAL A 125 32.90 -6.04 -34.70
CA VAL A 125 32.59 -6.61 -36.03
C VAL A 125 32.34 -5.45 -36.98
#